data_AF-A0A7J6UH74-F1
#
_entry.id   AF-A0A7J6UH74-F1
#
_cell.length_a   1.000
_cell.length_b   1.000
_cell.length_c   1.000
_cell.angle_alpha   90.00
_cell.angle_beta   90.00
_cell.angle_gamma   90.00
#
_symmetry.space_group_name_H-M   'P 1'
#
loop_
_entity.id
_entity.type
_entity.pdbx_description
1 polymer ?
#
loop_
_entity_poly.entity_id
_entity_poly.type
_entity_poly.pdbx_seq_one_letter_code
_entity_poly.pdbx_strand_id
1 'polypeptide(L)'
;QDEVIGTIDLRTRRVEPAGRSFHRVWEKPRLSRSERKKAHKGGSETPESSAESTSEEPSSRSGWSAKRKAKKPVGEQLKLNKVLEGLNLYDILKVSPTATQDQIKKSYRRLVLEHHPDKKKGSAEEEEEKLIFLRIQEAFEVLSDERRRKQYDSSLPFDETIPTELEEGEDFYEVFGPVFDSNARWSNRRPVPRLGDDSTDLNKV
;
A
#
# COMPACT_ATOMS: atom_id res chain seq x y z
N GLN A 1 -0.60 -53.86 27.14
CA GLN A 1 -1.52 -52.71 27.05
C GLN A 1 -1.14 -51.98 25.78
N ASP A 2 -1.95 -52.19 24.75
CA ASP A 2 -1.75 -51.74 23.37
C ASP A 2 -2.21 -50.29 23.20
N GLU A 3 -1.45 -49.46 22.49
CA GLU A 3 -1.98 -48.23 21.90
C GLU A 3 -1.61 -48.17 20.41
N VAL A 4 -2.65 -48.24 19.58
CA VAL A 4 -2.62 -48.29 18.12
C VAL A 4 -2.54 -46.86 17.60
N ILE A 5 -1.47 -46.55 16.87
CA ILE A 5 -1.33 -45.27 16.14
C ILE A 5 -2.32 -45.28 14.98
N GLY A 6 -3.33 -44.42 15.05
CA GLY A 6 -4.39 -44.32 14.05
C GLY A 6 -3.89 -43.80 12.70
N THR A 7 -3.93 -44.64 11.67
CA THR A 7 -3.70 -44.27 10.27
C THR A 7 -4.89 -43.46 9.75
N ILE A 8 -4.67 -42.22 9.31
CA ILE A 8 -5.71 -41.36 8.72
C ILE A 8 -6.04 -41.85 7.31
N ASP A 9 -7.24 -42.38 7.09
CA ASP A 9 -7.75 -42.80 5.78
C ASP A 9 -8.15 -41.57 4.93
N LEU A 10 -7.38 -41.30 3.87
CA LEU A 10 -7.60 -40.16 2.97
C LEU A 10 -8.75 -40.36 1.98
N ARG A 11 -9.39 -41.53 1.94
CA ARG A 11 -10.45 -41.85 0.95
C ARG A 11 -11.82 -41.25 1.25
N THR A 12 -12.02 -40.65 2.43
CA THR A 12 -13.33 -40.11 2.87
C THR A 12 -13.40 -38.58 2.91
N ARG A 13 -12.35 -37.86 2.47
CA ARG A 13 -12.44 -36.41 2.28
C ARG A 13 -13.32 -36.07 1.08
N ARG A 14 -14.58 -35.70 1.33
CA ARG A 14 -15.36 -34.87 0.41
C ARG A 14 -14.67 -33.51 0.32
N VAL A 15 -13.87 -33.31 -0.73
CA VAL A 15 -13.33 -32.00 -1.10
C VAL A 15 -14.41 -31.31 -1.93
N GLU A 16 -14.97 -30.22 -1.41
CA GLU A 16 -15.88 -29.37 -2.18
C GLU A 16 -15.06 -28.65 -3.27
N PRO A 17 -15.49 -28.64 -4.54
CA PRO A 17 -14.86 -27.80 -5.56
C PRO A 17 -14.93 -26.33 -5.12
N ALA A 18 -13.91 -25.55 -5.49
CA ALA A 18 -13.78 -24.13 -5.15
C ALA A 18 -15.15 -23.44 -5.23
N GLY A 19 -15.54 -22.76 -4.14
CA GLY A 19 -16.93 -22.41 -3.83
C GLY A 19 -17.71 -21.67 -4.92
N ARG A 20 -19.01 -21.43 -4.69
CA ARG A 20 -20.00 -20.90 -5.66
C ARG A 20 -19.53 -19.73 -6.56
N SER A 21 -18.60 -18.91 -6.10
CA SER A 21 -17.95 -17.85 -6.89
C SER A 21 -17.14 -18.38 -8.08
N PHE A 22 -16.47 -19.52 -7.94
CA PHE A 22 -15.66 -20.17 -8.97
C PHE A 22 -16.51 -20.78 -10.09
N HIS A 23 -17.58 -21.51 -9.74
CA HIS A 23 -18.51 -22.10 -10.72
C HIS A 23 -19.15 -21.05 -11.63
N ARG A 24 -19.51 -19.87 -11.09
CA ARG A 24 -20.12 -18.77 -11.87
C ARG A 24 -19.22 -18.20 -12.97
N VAL A 25 -17.90 -18.32 -12.82
CA VAL A 25 -16.92 -17.85 -13.81
C VAL A 25 -16.61 -18.94 -14.83
N TRP A 26 -16.62 -20.20 -14.40
CA TRP A 26 -16.16 -21.32 -15.22
C TRP A 26 -17.25 -21.94 -16.10
N GLU A 27 -18.52 -21.92 -15.67
CA GLU A 27 -19.64 -22.49 -16.43
C GLU A 27 -20.18 -21.56 -17.53
N LYS A 28 -19.68 -20.33 -17.65
CA LYS A 28 -20.08 -19.46 -18.77
C LYS A 28 -19.40 -19.96 -20.05
N PRO A 29 -20.16 -20.33 -21.10
CA PRO A 29 -19.56 -20.61 -22.40
C PRO A 29 -18.77 -19.37 -22.83
N ARG A 30 -17.50 -19.58 -23.19
CA ARG A 30 -16.63 -18.51 -23.68
C ARG A 30 -17.17 -18.04 -25.03
N LEU A 31 -18.09 -17.08 -24.99
CA LEU A 31 -18.61 -16.41 -26.18
C LEU A 31 -17.43 -15.91 -27.01
N SER A 32 -17.44 -16.26 -28.29
CA SER A 32 -16.46 -15.81 -29.24
C SER A 32 -16.49 -14.28 -29.32
N ARG A 33 -15.36 -13.68 -29.72
CA ARG A 33 -15.21 -12.22 -29.88
C ARG A 33 -16.27 -11.62 -30.83
N SER A 34 -16.78 -12.43 -31.75
CA SER A 34 -17.83 -12.11 -32.72
C SER A 34 -19.21 -11.98 -32.07
N GLU A 35 -19.51 -12.81 -31.06
CA GLU A 35 -20.81 -12.84 -30.38
C GLU A 35 -20.96 -11.70 -29.37
N ARG A 36 -19.87 -11.31 -28.69
CA ARG A 36 -19.86 -10.14 -27.78
C ARG A 36 -20.17 -8.81 -28.49
N LYS A 37 -19.84 -8.69 -29.77
CA LYS A 37 -20.13 -7.46 -30.55
C LYS A 37 -21.59 -7.36 -31.01
N LYS A 38 -22.32 -8.48 -31.11
CA LYS A 38 -23.75 -8.48 -31.47
C LYS A 38 -24.66 -8.11 -30.28
N ALA A 39 -24.28 -8.48 -29.06
CA ALA A 39 -25.07 -8.20 -27.85
C ALA A 39 -25.21 -6.70 -27.50
N HIS A 40 -24.34 -5.83 -28.03
CA HIS A 40 -24.42 -4.39 -27.83
C HIS A 40 -25.21 -3.63 -28.92
N LYS A 41 -25.80 -4.33 -29.91
CA LYS A 41 -26.44 -3.70 -31.08
C LYS A 41 -27.85 -4.22 -31.40
N GLY A 42 -28.68 -4.46 -30.38
CA GLY A 42 -30.12 -4.74 -30.55
C GLY A 42 -30.89 -4.20 -29.36
N GLY A 43 -31.67 -3.14 -29.58
CA GLY A 43 -32.54 -2.52 -28.57
C GLY A 43 -34.02 -2.79 -28.80
N SER A 44 -34.84 -2.39 -27.83
CA SER A 44 -36.27 -1.99 -27.85
C SER A 44 -36.80 -2.13 -26.40
N GLU A 45 -37.78 -1.42 -25.83
CA GLU A 45 -38.68 -0.32 -26.20
C GLU A 45 -39.35 0.17 -24.90
N THR A 46 -39.92 1.38 -24.95
CA THR A 46 -40.57 2.18 -23.89
C THR A 46 -41.96 1.67 -23.44
N PRO A 47 -42.60 2.33 -22.43
CA PRO A 47 -43.73 3.19 -22.83
C PRO A 47 -43.80 4.56 -22.11
N GLU A 48 -43.95 5.61 -22.93
CA GLU A 48 -44.97 6.67 -22.90
C GLU A 48 -45.48 7.25 -21.56
N SER A 49 -45.21 8.54 -21.32
CA SER A 49 -46.19 9.48 -20.75
C SER A 49 -45.87 10.93 -21.16
N SER A 50 -46.89 11.60 -21.65
CA SER A 50 -47.00 12.95 -22.21
C SER A 50 -46.83 14.09 -21.18
N ALA A 51 -46.19 15.19 -21.60
CA ALA A 51 -46.59 16.58 -21.32
C ALA A 51 -45.59 17.57 -21.96
N GLU A 52 -46.09 18.77 -22.23
CA GLU A 52 -45.74 19.64 -23.36
C GLU A 52 -44.99 20.93 -22.93
N SER A 53 -44.14 21.42 -23.85
CA SER A 53 -43.68 22.79 -24.15
C SER A 53 -43.28 23.76 -23.02
N THR A 54 -42.07 24.32 -23.11
CA THR A 54 -41.87 25.77 -23.34
C THR A 54 -40.41 26.10 -23.62
N SER A 55 -40.23 27.03 -24.55
CA SER A 55 -39.00 27.60 -25.08
C SER A 55 -38.18 28.39 -24.07
N GLU A 56 -36.85 28.37 -24.22
CA GLU A 56 -35.99 29.55 -24.47
C GLU A 56 -34.51 29.25 -24.18
N GLU A 57 -33.67 29.37 -25.21
CA GLU A 57 -32.22 29.56 -25.08
C GLU A 57 -31.95 31.00 -24.63
N PRO A 58 -30.88 31.24 -23.84
CA PRO A 58 -29.76 31.90 -24.50
C PRO A 58 -28.38 31.38 -24.07
N SER A 59 -27.58 31.03 -25.07
CA SER A 59 -26.31 31.72 -25.37
C SER A 59 -25.45 32.14 -24.16
N SER A 60 -24.49 31.29 -23.78
CA SER A 60 -23.12 31.75 -23.55
C SER A 60 -22.13 30.59 -23.72
N ARG A 61 -21.69 30.37 -24.96
CA ARG A 61 -20.47 29.60 -25.27
C ARG A 61 -19.24 30.39 -24.81
N SER A 62 -18.90 30.32 -23.53
CA SER A 62 -17.58 30.72 -23.08
C SER A 62 -16.59 29.61 -23.42
N GLY A 63 -15.76 29.87 -24.43
CA GLY A 63 -14.72 28.96 -24.88
C GLY A 63 -13.73 28.65 -23.76
N TRP A 64 -13.73 27.40 -23.30
CA TRP A 64 -12.56 26.83 -22.65
C TRP A 64 -11.48 26.63 -23.71
N SER A 65 -10.64 27.64 -23.86
CA SER A 65 -9.36 27.53 -24.55
C SER A 65 -8.52 26.50 -23.80
N ALA A 66 -8.60 25.25 -24.26
CA ALA A 66 -7.74 24.17 -23.80
C ALA A 66 -6.32 24.47 -24.30
N LYS A 67 -5.58 25.27 -23.52
CA LYS A 67 -4.14 25.43 -23.69
C LYS A 67 -3.51 24.06 -23.47
N ARG A 68 -3.23 23.35 -24.57
CA ARG A 68 -2.61 22.03 -24.56
C ARG A 68 -1.25 22.17 -23.90
N LYS A 69 -1.16 21.82 -22.62
CA LYS A 69 0.12 21.76 -21.92
C LYS A 69 0.95 20.66 -22.60
N ALA A 70 2.19 20.98 -22.95
CA ALA A 70 3.14 20.01 -23.46
C ALA A 70 3.29 18.90 -22.41
N LYS A 71 2.98 17.67 -22.78
CA LYS A 71 3.26 16.50 -21.94
C LYS A 71 4.77 16.40 -21.76
N LYS A 72 5.25 16.27 -20.52
CA LYS A 72 6.65 15.99 -20.24
C LYS A 72 7.10 14.73 -20.98
N PRO A 73 8.37 14.62 -21.39
CA PRO A 73 8.86 13.42 -22.05
C PRO A 73 8.75 12.24 -21.07
N VAL A 74 8.21 11.12 -21.57
CA VAL A 74 8.00 9.85 -20.83
C VAL A 74 9.24 9.40 -20.02
N GLY A 75 10.44 9.79 -20.44
CA GLY A 75 11.69 9.50 -19.75
C GLY A 75 11.83 10.10 -18.34
N GLU A 76 11.19 11.23 -18.02
CA GLU A 76 11.30 11.87 -16.70
C GLU A 76 10.41 11.19 -15.65
N GLN A 77 9.19 10.79 -16.05
CA GLN A 77 8.28 9.99 -15.22
C GLN A 77 8.85 8.62 -14.86
N LEU A 78 9.57 7.99 -15.80
CA LEU A 78 10.25 6.72 -15.58
C LEU A 78 11.40 6.85 -14.57
N LYS A 79 12.12 7.98 -14.57
CA LYS A 79 13.18 8.25 -13.59
C LYS A 79 12.61 8.39 -12.18
N LEU A 80 11.53 9.16 -12.00
CA LEU A 80 10.94 9.38 -10.67
C LEU A 80 10.37 8.09 -10.09
N ASN A 81 9.64 7.29 -10.88
CA ASN A 81 9.16 5.98 -10.42
C ASN A 81 10.31 5.09 -9.98
N LYS A 82 11.39 5.04 -10.76
CA LYS A 82 12.56 4.24 -10.44
C LYS A 82 13.27 4.68 -9.16
N VAL A 83 13.29 5.99 -8.90
CA VAL A 83 13.82 6.53 -7.62
C VAL A 83 12.92 6.08 -6.46
N LEU A 84 11.61 6.23 -6.60
CA LEU A 84 10.64 5.85 -5.56
C LEU A 84 10.58 4.33 -5.32
N GLU A 85 10.84 3.51 -6.35
CA GLU A 85 10.94 2.05 -6.24
C GLU A 85 12.15 1.59 -5.41
N GLY A 86 13.20 2.40 -5.32
CA GLY A 86 14.36 2.13 -4.48
C GLY A 86 14.20 2.57 -3.02
N LEU A 87 13.12 3.27 -2.67
CA LEU A 87 12.89 3.77 -1.32
C LEU A 87 12.05 2.79 -0.49
N ASN A 88 12.35 2.71 0.80
CA ASN A 88 11.52 1.93 1.71
C ASN A 88 10.19 2.65 1.97
N LEU A 89 9.16 1.89 2.34
CA LEU A 89 7.84 2.45 2.66
C LEU A 89 7.89 3.42 3.86
N TYR A 90 8.82 3.20 4.78
CA TYR A 90 9.12 4.08 5.91
C TYR A 90 9.65 5.44 5.45
N ASP A 91 10.56 5.43 4.46
CA ASP A 91 11.15 6.64 3.89
C ASP A 91 10.10 7.45 3.12
N ILE A 92 9.23 6.77 2.37
CA ILE A 92 8.10 7.38 1.66
C ILE A 92 7.17 8.10 2.63
N LEU A 93 6.85 7.49 3.78
CA LEU A 93 6.04 8.12 4.82
C LEU A 93 6.83 9.05 5.74
N LYS A 94 8.15 9.19 5.57
CA LYS A 94 9.04 10.00 6.42
C LYS A 94 8.88 9.66 7.91
N VAL A 95 8.89 8.37 8.24
CA VAL A 95 8.75 7.86 9.62
C VAL A 95 9.80 6.80 9.93
N SER A 96 10.17 6.68 11.21
CA SER A 96 11.07 5.62 11.67
C SER A 96 10.45 4.22 11.51
N PRO A 97 11.25 3.16 11.26
CA PRO A 97 10.81 1.76 11.37
C PRO A 97 10.22 1.39 12.73
N THR A 98 10.59 2.11 13.80
CA THR A 98 10.05 1.94 15.16
C THR A 98 8.81 2.79 15.44
N ALA A 99 8.32 3.53 14.44
CA ALA A 99 7.20 4.45 14.61
C ALA A 99 5.91 3.72 15.04
N THR A 100 5.17 4.38 15.92
CA THR A 100 3.83 3.92 16.35
C THR A 100 2.82 4.09 15.23
N GLN A 101 1.70 3.38 15.37
CA GLN A 101 0.61 3.44 14.41
C GLN A 101 0.02 4.85 14.26
N ASP A 102 -0.02 5.60 15.36
CA ASP A 102 -0.53 6.97 15.35
C ASP A 102 0.43 7.94 14.65
N GLN A 103 1.74 7.73 14.79
CA GLN A 103 2.76 8.49 14.05
C GLN A 103 2.65 8.23 12.54
N ILE A 104 2.44 6.98 12.13
CA ILE A 104 2.21 6.61 10.72
C ILE A 104 0.96 7.31 10.18
N LYS A 105 -0.17 7.23 10.88
CA LYS A 105 -1.42 7.91 10.50
C LYS A 105 -1.26 9.42 10.44
N LYS A 106 -0.52 10.02 11.37
CA LYS A 106 -0.25 11.46 11.39
C LYS A 106 0.60 11.88 10.19
N SER A 107 1.66 11.14 9.87
CA SER A 107 2.51 11.46 8.73
C SER A 107 1.77 11.27 7.41
N TYR A 108 1.00 10.19 7.26
CA TYR A 108 0.16 9.95 6.09
C TYR A 108 -0.80 11.11 5.82
N ARG A 109 -1.57 11.55 6.83
CA ARG A 109 -2.50 12.69 6.68
C ARG A 109 -1.80 13.96 6.24
N ARG A 110 -0.62 14.25 6.80
CA ARG A 110 0.19 15.41 6.42
C ARG A 110 0.64 15.33 4.96
N LEU A 111 1.20 14.21 4.54
CA LEU A 111 1.73 14.00 3.19
C LEU A 111 0.62 13.98 2.14
N VAL A 112 -0.54 13.39 2.44
CA VAL A 112 -1.71 13.41 1.57
C VAL A 112 -2.18 14.84 1.30
N LEU A 113 -2.21 15.71 2.32
CA LEU A 113 -2.63 17.11 2.16
C LEU A 113 -1.63 17.96 1.36
N GLU A 114 -0.36 17.57 1.38
CA GLU A 114 0.75 18.21 0.66
C GLU A 114 0.76 17.81 -0.82
N HIS A 115 0.60 16.51 -1.09
CA HIS A 115 0.68 15.91 -2.43
C HIS A 115 -0.69 15.61 -3.05
N HIS A 116 -1.79 16.18 -2.53
CA HIS A 116 -3.14 15.90 -3.03
C HIS A 116 -3.31 16.35 -4.50
N PRO A 117 -3.84 15.49 -5.40
CA PRO A 117 -3.94 15.81 -6.82
C PRO A 117 -4.83 17.02 -7.14
N ASP A 118 -5.79 17.34 -6.27
CA ASP A 118 -6.67 18.50 -6.44
C ASP A 118 -5.90 19.84 -6.32
N LYS A 119 -4.99 19.95 -5.34
CA LYS A 119 -4.19 21.17 -5.12
C LYS A 119 -3.09 21.35 -6.16
N LYS A 120 -2.64 20.26 -6.78
CA LYS A 120 -1.52 20.22 -7.74
C LYS A 120 -1.99 20.20 -9.19
N LYS A 121 -3.30 20.23 -9.42
CA LYS A 121 -3.88 20.21 -10.77
C LYS A 121 -3.41 21.42 -11.58
N GLY A 122 -2.80 21.18 -12.73
CA GLY A 122 -2.27 22.21 -13.60
C GLY A 122 -0.89 22.76 -13.21
N SER A 123 -0.18 22.19 -12.24
CA SER A 123 1.25 22.51 -12.03
C SER A 123 2.14 21.81 -13.07
N ALA A 124 3.39 22.25 -13.22
CA ALA A 124 4.37 21.53 -14.05
C ALA A 124 4.76 20.16 -13.45
N GLU A 125 4.47 19.96 -12.17
CA GLU A 125 4.82 18.79 -11.36
C GLU A 125 3.61 17.87 -11.14
N GLU A 126 2.45 18.14 -11.76
CA GLU A 126 1.20 17.41 -11.52
C GLU A 126 1.37 15.88 -11.64
N GLU A 127 2.15 15.42 -12.62
CA GLU A 127 2.40 14.01 -12.84
C GLU A 127 3.32 13.40 -11.77
N GLU A 128 4.33 14.15 -11.31
CA GLU A 128 5.25 13.72 -10.25
C GLU A 128 4.54 13.64 -8.90
N GLU A 129 3.75 14.66 -8.58
CA GLU A 129 2.90 14.74 -7.39
C GLU A 129 1.91 13.58 -7.33
N LYS A 130 1.29 13.22 -8.46
CA LYS A 130 0.42 12.04 -8.56
C LYS A 130 1.17 10.74 -8.27
N LEU A 131 2.39 10.58 -8.79
CA LEU A 131 3.21 9.39 -8.53
C LEU A 131 3.59 9.30 -7.05
N ILE A 132 4.02 10.41 -6.45
CA ILE A 132 4.35 10.48 -5.02
C ILE A 132 3.10 10.15 -4.18
N PHE A 133 1.94 10.70 -4.53
CA PHE A 133 0.68 10.40 -3.85
C PHE A 133 0.33 8.91 -3.88
N LEU A 134 0.46 8.26 -5.05
CA LEU A 134 0.22 6.82 -5.18
C LEU A 134 1.16 6.00 -4.29
N ARG A 135 2.45 6.39 -4.20
CA ARG A 135 3.41 5.72 -3.31
C ARG A 135 3.13 5.94 -1.83
N ILE A 136 2.69 7.14 -1.45
CA ILE A 136 2.23 7.42 -0.08
C ILE A 136 1.05 6.51 0.28
N GLN A 137 0.11 6.31 -0.65
CA GLN A 137 -1.04 5.45 -0.45
C GLN A 137 -0.64 3.98 -0.30
N GLU A 138 0.24 3.47 -1.17
CA GLU A 138 0.80 2.11 -1.10
C GLU A 138 1.53 1.87 0.22
N ALA A 139 2.40 2.81 0.62
CA ALA A 139 3.15 2.73 1.87
C ALA A 139 2.21 2.69 3.09
N PHE A 140 1.16 3.53 3.10
CA PHE A 140 0.18 3.50 4.17
C PHE A 140 -0.64 2.20 4.19
N GLU A 141 -1.00 1.65 3.04
CA GLU A 141 -1.77 0.41 2.95
C GLU A 141 -1.05 -0.77 3.60
N VAL A 142 0.28 -0.83 3.46
CA VAL A 142 1.12 -1.87 4.06
C VAL A 142 1.43 -1.56 5.52
N LEU A 143 1.88 -0.34 5.82
CA LEU A 143 2.38 0.02 7.15
C LEU A 143 1.25 0.25 8.18
N SER A 144 0.02 0.49 7.72
CA SER A 144 -1.12 0.71 8.63
C SER A 144 -1.73 -0.57 9.20
N ASP A 145 -1.50 -1.74 8.60
CA ASP A 145 -1.92 -3.02 9.16
C ASP A 145 -0.71 -3.68 9.82
N GLU A 146 -0.79 -4.00 11.11
CA GLU A 146 0.31 -4.60 11.86
C GLU A 146 0.79 -5.92 11.24
N ARG A 147 -0.12 -6.74 10.68
CA ARG A 147 0.24 -8.01 10.06
C ARG A 147 0.98 -7.78 8.74
N ARG A 148 0.49 -6.85 7.91
CA ARG A 148 1.14 -6.52 6.63
C ARG A 148 2.48 -5.82 6.87
N ARG A 149 2.55 -4.97 7.89
CA ARG A 149 3.79 -4.34 8.32
C ARG A 149 4.83 -5.37 8.75
N LYS A 150 4.44 -6.37 9.56
CA LYS A 150 5.35 -7.47 9.94
C LYS A 150 5.85 -8.26 8.72
N GLN A 151 4.97 -8.58 7.77
CA GLN A 151 5.35 -9.28 6.54
C GLN A 151 6.32 -8.46 5.69
N TYR A 152 6.04 -7.17 5.51
CA TYR A 152 6.96 -6.24 4.85
C TYR A 152 8.27 -6.15 5.62
N ASP A 153 8.19 -6.10 6.95
CA ASP A 153 9.37 -5.92 7.79
C ASP A 153 10.34 -7.07 7.68
N SER A 154 9.84 -8.30 7.60
CA SER A 154 10.61 -9.52 7.36
C SER A 154 11.15 -9.66 5.94
N SER A 155 10.65 -8.88 4.98
CA SER A 155 11.14 -8.90 3.59
C SER A 155 12.31 -7.96 3.35
N LEU A 156 12.56 -7.01 4.26
CA LEU A 156 13.70 -6.11 4.14
C LEU A 156 14.99 -6.82 4.57
N PRO A 157 16.13 -6.46 3.96
CA PRO A 157 17.42 -6.94 4.43
C PRO A 157 17.61 -6.57 5.91
N PHE A 158 18.03 -7.54 6.70
CA PHE A 158 18.29 -7.37 8.11
C PHE A 158 19.67 -7.92 8.46
N ASP A 159 20.42 -7.14 9.24
CA ASP A 159 21.70 -7.57 9.79
C ASP A 159 21.44 -8.31 11.11
N GLU A 160 21.61 -9.63 11.07
CA GLU A 160 21.44 -10.52 12.22
C GLU A 160 22.75 -10.71 13.00
N THR A 161 23.82 -9.95 12.68
CA THR A 161 25.08 -10.08 13.40
C THR A 161 24.94 -9.56 14.83
N ILE A 162 25.25 -10.42 15.80
CA ILE A 162 25.28 -10.10 17.22
C ILE A 162 26.72 -10.34 17.68
N PRO A 163 27.40 -9.34 18.27
CA PRO A 163 28.72 -9.53 18.85
C PRO A 163 28.68 -10.64 19.93
N THR A 164 29.54 -11.65 19.79
CA THR A 164 29.58 -12.79 20.72
C THR A 164 30.41 -12.49 21.97
N GLU A 165 31.45 -11.68 21.80
CA GLU A 165 32.41 -11.33 22.84
C GLU A 165 32.58 -9.81 22.85
N LEU A 166 32.78 -9.26 24.04
CA LEU A 166 33.11 -7.86 24.25
C LEU A 166 34.62 -7.78 24.50
N GLU A 167 35.36 -7.03 23.68
CA GLU A 167 36.80 -6.91 23.88
C GLU A 167 37.12 -6.13 25.17
N GLU A 168 38.27 -6.42 25.80
CA GLU A 168 38.67 -5.73 27.02
C GLU A 168 38.81 -4.22 26.77
N GLY A 169 37.98 -3.42 27.46
CA GLY A 169 37.99 -1.96 27.38
C GLY A 169 36.95 -1.35 26.45
N GLU A 170 36.12 -2.16 25.79
CA GLU A 170 34.95 -1.67 25.04
C GLU A 170 33.77 -1.37 25.98
N ASP A 171 32.93 -0.41 25.58
CA ASP A 171 31.68 -0.11 26.30
C ASP A 171 30.53 -0.98 25.79
N PHE A 172 29.81 -1.60 26.72
CA PHE A 172 28.68 -2.47 26.42
C PHE A 172 27.60 -1.76 25.61
N TYR A 173 27.26 -0.52 25.96
CA TYR A 173 26.16 0.20 25.31
C TYR A 173 26.50 0.62 23.88
N GLU A 174 27.77 0.94 23.60
CA GLU A 174 28.23 1.27 22.25
C GLU A 174 28.26 0.02 21.35
N VAL A 175 28.74 -1.12 21.87
CA VAL A 175 28.82 -2.37 21.11
C VAL A 175 27.44 -2.97 20.85
N PHE A 176 26.60 -3.09 21.89
CA PHE A 176 25.32 -3.77 21.79
C PHE A 176 24.14 -2.84 21.50
N GLY A 177 24.24 -1.54 21.78
CA GLY A 177 23.17 -0.56 21.53
C GLY A 177 22.60 -0.62 20.11
N PRO A 178 23.43 -0.62 19.05
CA PRO A 178 22.96 -0.77 17.67
C PRO A 178 22.17 -2.06 17.41
N VAL A 179 22.54 -3.16 18.07
CA VAL A 179 21.82 -4.45 18.00
C VAL A 179 20.44 -4.32 18.63
N PHE A 180 20.33 -3.68 19.79
CA PHE A 180 19.05 -3.42 20.45
C PHE A 180 18.16 -2.47 19.63
N ASP A 181 18.72 -1.39 19.10
CA ASP A 181 17.99 -0.44 18.25
C ASP A 181 17.48 -1.09 16.96
N SER A 182 18.29 -1.95 16.35
CA SER A 182 17.90 -2.71 15.18
C SER A 182 16.77 -3.68 15.52
N ASN A 183 16.91 -4.40 16.65
CA ASN A 183 15.91 -5.34 17.15
C ASN A 183 14.60 -4.69 17.64
N ALA A 184 14.63 -3.41 18.01
CA ALA A 184 13.46 -2.64 18.42
C ALA A 184 12.34 -2.64 17.36
N ARG A 185 12.70 -2.82 16.08
CA ARG A 185 11.75 -2.93 14.96
C ARG A 185 10.73 -4.05 15.16
N TRP A 186 11.12 -5.20 15.74
CA TRP A 186 10.21 -6.33 15.97
C TRP A 186 9.43 -6.26 17.29
N SER A 187 9.62 -5.21 18.10
CA SER A 187 8.87 -5.05 19.34
C SER A 187 7.38 -4.83 19.09
N ASN A 188 6.56 -5.56 19.85
CA ASN A 188 5.10 -5.36 19.88
C ASN A 188 4.71 -4.12 20.72
N ARG A 189 5.56 -3.69 21.67
CA ARG A 189 5.30 -2.53 22.52
C ARG A 189 6.11 -1.35 21.99
N ARG A 190 5.41 -0.30 21.55
CA ARG A 190 6.01 0.92 20.99
C ARG A 190 5.43 2.16 21.70
N PRO A 191 6.23 3.22 21.92
CA PRO A 191 7.63 3.37 21.52
C PRO A 191 8.55 2.45 22.32
N VAL A 192 9.61 1.98 21.66
CA VAL A 192 10.62 1.12 22.32
C VAL A 192 11.57 2.03 23.09
N PRO A 193 11.81 1.78 24.39
CA PRO A 193 12.84 2.48 25.14
C PRO A 193 14.22 2.24 24.53
N ARG A 194 15.12 3.21 24.70
CA ARG A 194 16.53 3.04 24.32
C ARG A 194 17.27 2.35 25.44
N LEU A 195 18.31 1.59 25.10
CA LEU A 195 19.13 0.86 26.07
C LEU A 195 19.76 1.79 27.13
N GLY A 196 20.10 3.02 26.74
CA GLY A 196 20.72 4.00 27.63
C GLY A 196 22.24 3.87 27.69
N ASP A 197 22.80 4.32 28.80
CA ASP A 197 24.22 4.24 29.16
C ASP A 197 24.35 3.94 30.67
N ASP A 198 25.59 3.80 31.15
CA ASP A 198 25.88 3.50 32.56
C ASP A 198 25.42 4.60 33.54
N SER A 199 25.08 5.78 33.05
CA SER A 199 24.56 6.90 33.84
C SER A 199 23.03 7.02 33.80
N THR A 200 22.36 6.21 32.98
CA THR A 200 20.92 6.32 32.75
C THR A 200 20.16 5.68 33.91
N ASP A 201 19.27 6.45 34.56
CA ASP A 201 18.42 5.93 35.63
C ASP A 201 17.55 4.77 35.13
N LEU A 202 17.46 3.69 35.91
CA LEU A 202 16.67 2.50 35.57
C LEU A 202 15.19 2.79 35.30
N ASN A 203 14.62 3.86 35.86
CA ASN A 203 13.22 4.25 35.62
C ASN A 203 13.00 4.94 34.27
N LYS A 204 14.08 5.25 33.53
CA LYS A 204 14.04 5.92 32.23
C LYS A 204 14.28 4.96 31.05
N VAL A 205 14.63 3.71 31.35
CA VAL A 205 14.88 2.60 30.42
C VAL A 205 13.71 1.61 30.51
#